data_AF-A0A0J6GD31-F1
#
_entry.id   AF-A0A0J6GD31-F1
#
_cell.length_a   1.000
_cell.length_b   1.000
_cell.length_c   1.000
_cell.angle_alpha   90.00
_cell.angle_beta   90.00
_cell.angle_gamma   90.00
#
_symmetry.space_group_name_H-M   'P 1'
#
loop_
_entity.id
_entity.type
_entity.pdbx_description
1 polymer ?
#
loop_
_entity_poly.entity_id
_entity_poly.type
_entity_poly.pdbx_seq_one_letter_code
_entity_poly.pdbx_strand_id
1 'polypeptide(L)' 'MTSTTPKSPAAFTRHRDGEIRAARGTQLTAKSWMTEAPLRMLMNNLDPQVAENPTELVVYGGIGRAARNWECYDKIVES' A
#
# COMPACT_ATOMS: atom_id res chain seq x y z
N MET A 1 33.95 4.18 -22.11
CA MET A 1 32.63 3.63 -22.47
C MET A 1 31.97 3.08 -21.21
N THR A 2 31.38 3.94 -20.38
CA THR A 2 30.63 3.49 -19.19
C THR A 2 29.19 3.25 -19.62
N SER A 3 28.85 1.97 -19.81
CA SER A 3 27.48 1.53 -20.09
C SER A 3 26.64 1.72 -18.82
N THR A 4 25.92 2.83 -18.73
CA THR A 4 24.86 3.01 -17.73
C THR A 4 23.68 2.15 -18.19
N THR A 5 23.48 1.00 -17.53
CA THR A 5 22.29 0.18 -17.75
C THR A 5 21.06 1.01 -17.34
N PRO A 6 20.06 1.21 -18.22
CA PRO A 6 18.86 1.92 -17.83
C PRO A 6 18.12 1.10 -16.78
N LYS A 7 17.90 1.70 -15.61
CA LYS A 7 17.04 1.14 -14.55
C LYS A 7 15.65 0.96 -15.18
N SER A 8 15.23 -0.29 -15.35
CA SER A 8 13.91 -0.62 -15.92
C SER A 8 12.84 0.21 -15.21
N PRO A 9 11.88 0.84 -15.92
CA PRO A 9 10.82 1.58 -15.26
C PRO A 9 10.12 0.63 -14.30
N ALA A 10 9.92 1.07 -13.05
CA ALA A 10 9.18 0.29 -12.07
C ALA A 10 7.85 -0.16 -12.71
N ALA A 11 7.52 -1.44 -12.56
CA ALA A 11 6.26 -1.97 -13.06
C ALA A 11 5.09 -1.10 -12.56
N PHE A 12 4.03 -1.01 -13.35
CA PHE A 12 2.80 -0.34 -12.92
C PHE A 12 1.74 -1.41 -12.69
N THR A 13 1.67 -1.93 -11.47
CA THR A 13 0.77 -3.03 -11.15
C THR A 13 -0.53 -2.49 -10.56
N ARG A 14 -1.65 -2.72 -11.27
CA ARG A 14 -2.99 -2.30 -10.81
C ARG A 14 -3.66 -3.30 -9.90
N HIS A 15 -3.44 -4.59 -10.14
CA HIS A 15 -4.11 -5.68 -9.45
C HIS A 15 -3.07 -6.60 -8.78
N ARG A 16 -3.32 -6.98 -7.52
CA ARG A 16 -2.53 -7.97 -6.78
C ARG A 16 -3.46 -8.80 -5.91
N ASP A 17 -3.34 -10.11 -6.00
CA ASP A 17 -4.07 -11.02 -5.11
C ASP A 17 -3.50 -10.98 -3.69
N GLY A 18 -4.38 -11.13 -2.70
CA GLY A 18 -4.03 -11.16 -1.29
C GLY A 18 -4.92 -10.24 -0.44
N GLU A 19 -4.93 -10.51 0.86
CA GLU A 19 -5.66 -9.69 1.84
C GLU A 19 -4.70 -8.79 2.60
N ILE A 20 -5.10 -7.53 2.79
CA ILE A 20 -4.39 -6.58 3.64
C ILE A 20 -5.26 -6.32 4.85
N ARG A 21 -4.67 -6.35 6.05
CA ARG A 21 -5.34 -5.96 7.27
C ARG A 21 -4.38 -5.16 8.12
N ALA A 22 -4.90 -4.14 8.78
CA ALA A 22 -4.09 -3.34 9.69
C ALA A 22 -3.71 -4.13 10.95
N ALA A 23 -2.49 -3.92 11.43
CA ALA A 23 -2.03 -4.47 12.70
C ALA A 23 -2.96 -4.06 13.87
N ARG A 24 -3.04 -4.91 14.89
CA ARG A 24 -3.92 -4.76 16.06
C ARG A 24 -3.09 -4.80 17.35
N GLY A 25 -3.67 -4.33 18.45
CA GLY A 25 -2.99 -4.26 19.75
C GLY A 25 -1.97 -3.12 19.85
N THR A 26 -1.15 -3.16 20.89
CA THR A 26 -0.22 -2.06 21.28
C THR A 26 1.21 -2.25 20.76
N GLN A 27 1.52 -3.37 20.12
CA GLN A 27 2.83 -3.61 19.53
C GLN A 27 3.03 -2.79 18.26
N LEU A 28 4.16 -2.11 18.13
CA LEU A 28 4.50 -1.27 16.98
C LEU A 28 5.21 -2.09 15.90
N THR A 29 4.91 -1.79 14.63
CA THR A 29 5.66 -2.24 13.46
C THR A 29 6.59 -1.13 12.93
N ALA A 30 6.17 0.13 13.06
CA ALA A 30 6.95 1.32 12.79
C ALA A 30 7.68 1.84 14.05
N LYS A 31 8.49 2.89 13.89
CA LYS A 31 9.34 3.43 14.97
C LYS A 31 8.60 4.23 16.05
N SER A 32 7.35 4.65 15.78
CA SER A 32 6.57 5.48 16.70
C SER A 32 5.09 5.39 16.39
N TRP A 33 4.22 5.78 17.33
CA TRP A 33 2.78 5.88 17.06
C TRP A 33 2.41 6.87 15.97
N MET A 34 3.18 7.95 15.81
CA MET A 34 2.94 8.94 14.75
C MET A 34 3.14 8.36 13.35
N THR A 35 3.99 7.35 13.19
CA THR A 35 4.21 6.64 11.92
C THR A 35 3.41 5.34 11.82
N GLU A 36 3.13 4.67 12.94
CA GLU A 36 2.28 3.47 12.99
C GLU A 36 0.82 3.79 12.68
N ALA A 37 0.28 4.90 13.22
CA ALA A 37 -1.12 5.28 13.01
C ALA A 37 -1.48 5.44 11.53
N PRO A 38 -0.76 6.24 10.71
CA PRO A 38 -1.06 6.35 9.28
C PRO A 38 -0.84 5.03 8.54
N LEU A 39 0.16 4.22 8.92
CA LEU A 39 0.36 2.89 8.34
C LEU A 39 -0.86 1.99 8.56
N ARG A 40 -1.38 1.93 9.79
CA ARG A 40 -2.60 1.17 10.11
C ARG A 40 -3.81 1.73 9.39
N MET A 41 -3.97 3.05 9.30
CA MET A 41 -5.09 3.65 8.57
C MET A 41 -5.03 3.32 7.08
N LEU A 42 -3.85 3.35 6.47
CA LEU A 42 -3.64 2.95 5.08
C LEU A 42 -4.03 1.48 4.87
N MET A 43 -3.53 0.57 5.71
CA MET A 43 -3.84 -0.85 5.61
C MET A 43 -5.33 -1.13 5.89
N ASN A 44 -5.95 -0.38 6.79
CA ASN A 44 -7.37 -0.51 7.11
C ASN A 44 -8.27 -0.10 5.94
N ASN A 45 -7.88 0.92 5.17
CA ASN A 45 -8.59 1.31 3.93
C ASN A 45 -8.58 0.19 2.88
N LEU A 46 -7.72 -0.83 3.00
CA LEU A 46 -7.63 -1.96 2.08
C LEU A 46 -8.08 -3.29 2.72
N ASP A 47 -8.67 -3.24 3.91
CA ASP A 47 -9.26 -4.43 4.52
C ASP A 47 -10.44 -4.93 3.67
N PRO A 48 -10.55 -6.24 3.38
CA PRO A 48 -11.68 -6.80 2.63
C PRO A 48 -13.06 -6.52 3.23
N GLN A 49 -13.14 -6.20 4.52
CA GLN A 49 -14.39 -5.80 5.19
C GLN A 49 -14.67 -4.29 5.13
N VAL A 50 -13.74 -3.51 4.58
CA VAL A 50 -13.81 -2.03 4.50
C VAL A 50 -13.87 -1.55 3.05
N ALA A 51 -12.99 -2.08 2.20
CA ALA A 51 -12.84 -1.67 0.81
C ALA A 51 -13.84 -2.36 -0.14
N GLU A 52 -14.31 -1.63 -1.15
CA GLU A 52 -15.14 -2.17 -2.23
C GLU A 52 -14.35 -3.11 -3.16
N ASN A 53 -13.09 -2.79 -3.49
CA ASN A 53 -12.23 -3.65 -4.32
C ASN A 53 -10.73 -3.48 -3.95
N PRO A 54 -10.28 -4.14 -2.86
CA PRO A 54 -8.94 -3.94 -2.31
C PRO A 54 -7.80 -4.48 -3.18
N THR A 55 -8.04 -5.50 -4.02
CA THR A 55 -7.00 -6.06 -4.92
C THR A 55 -6.58 -5.06 -5.99
N GLU A 56 -7.44 -4.08 -6.28
CA GLU A 56 -7.14 -2.92 -7.13
C GLU A 56 -6.83 -1.63 -6.35
N LEU A 57 -6.59 -1.71 -5.04
CA LEU A 57 -6.40 -0.56 -4.15
C LEU A 57 -7.62 0.38 -4.03
N VAL A 58 -8.79 -0.02 -4.54
CA VAL A 58 -10.01 0.81 -4.55
C VAL A 58 -10.74 0.67 -3.21
N VAL A 59 -10.95 1.80 -2.54
CA VAL A 59 -11.63 1.87 -1.24
C VAL A 59 -13.13 2.04 -1.45
N TYR A 60 -13.55 3.15 -2.07
CA TYR A 60 -14.95 3.43 -2.41
C TYR A 60 -15.03 4.55 -3.46
N GLY A 61 -16.24 4.84 -3.95
CA GLY A 61 -16.48 5.98 -4.84
C GLY A 61 -15.97 5.76 -6.26
N GLY A 62 -16.13 4.54 -6.77
CA GLY A 62 -15.74 4.16 -8.13
C GLY A 62 -14.23 3.87 -8.23
N ILE A 63 -13.41 4.92 -8.38
CA ILE A 63 -11.94 4.78 -8.55
C ILE A 63 -11.14 5.43 -7.42
N GLY A 64 -11.76 5.75 -6.29
CA GLY A 64 -11.07 6.26 -5.11
C GLY A 64 -10.11 5.22 -4.54
N ARG A 65 -8.80 5.37 -4.84
CA ARG A 65 -7.76 4.41 -4.45
C ARG A 65 -6.94 4.90 -3.25
N ALA A 66 -6.51 3.96 -2.40
CA ALA A 66 -5.65 4.24 -1.24
C ALA A 66 -4.20 4.58 -1.64
N ALA A 67 -3.74 4.06 -2.79
CA ALA A 67 -2.44 4.34 -3.38
C ALA A 67 -2.54 4.34 -4.92
N ARG A 68 -1.54 4.88 -5.61
CA ARG A 68 -1.52 5.01 -7.07
C ARG A 68 -1.49 3.66 -7.80
N ASN A 69 -0.64 2.76 -7.32
CA ASN A 69 -0.41 1.40 -7.79
C ASN A 69 0.27 0.61 -6.66
N TRP A 70 0.46 -0.69 -6.85
CA TRP A 70 1.03 -1.55 -5.81
C TRP A 70 2.47 -1.18 -5.43
N GLU A 71 3.27 -0.73 -6.39
CA GLU A 71 4.64 -0.28 -6.13
C GLU A 71 4.68 0.97 -5.25
N CYS A 72 3.75 1.92 -5.44
CA CYS A 72 3.60 3.07 -4.56
C CYS A 72 3.10 2.65 -3.17
N TYR A 73 2.17 1.70 -3.07
CA TYR A 73 1.71 1.17 -1.78
C TYR A 73 2.88 0.56 -1.00
N ASP A 74 3.64 -0.34 -1.63
CA ASP A 74 4.76 -1.02 -1.00
C ASP A 74 5.83 -0.01 -0.54
N LYS A 75 6.07 1.05 -1.33
CA LYS A 75 7.01 2.12 -0.94
C LYS A 75 6.51 2.97 0.22
N ILE A 76 5.21 3.24 0.31
CA ILE A 76 4.64 3.96 1.47
C ILE A 76 4.78 3.13 2.74
N VAL A 77 4.57 1.81 2.65
CA VAL A 77 4.69 0.88 3.79
C VAL A 77 6.15 0.72 4.25
N GLU A 78 7.12 0.80 3.35
CA GLU A 78 8.55 0.68 3.66
C GLU A 78 9.16 1.94 4.32
N SER A 79 8.53 3.12 4.13
CA SER A 79 9.13 4.44 4.42
C SER A 79 9.35 4.78 5.90
#